data_AF-A0A969UC01-F1
#
_entry.id   AF-A0A969UC01-F1
#
_cell.length_a   1.000
_cell.length_b   1.000
_cell.length_c   1.000
_cell.angle_alpha   90.00
_cell.angle_beta   90.00
_cell.angle_gamma   90.00
#
_symmetry.space_group_name_H-M   'P 1'
#
loop_
_entity.id
_entity.type
_entity.pdbx_description
1 polymer ?
#
loop_
_entity_poly.entity_id
_entity_poly.type
_entity_poly.pdbx_seq_one_letter_code
_entity_poly.pdbx_strand_id
1 'polypeptide(L)'
;MRNVTLDREFKTDVGGVVAPKAQLSFLEEWRASGVKDSITLANVRYYEGREALALITEHAIAQRQKVTSYATEPAKNILKRNENVEAGGWFVAGLDPLNNGERMEWGQFKPVVPRIDSTNGKPIKYQSPEGMEARATFLKDPDHPNFWADVMADCSIVVYICEGAKKAGLLLSLGYAAISIPGIWMAGRWKDKHGRLPNPHLIPELAAFAQAGRKFVFVFDEDEKPKTRRDVAAAIWQTTKLLFAKGCEVAKTHWNPEEGKGVDDLWANKGTDRVHEVLAAAVAPVSGWTRDQTIAARLKQFEEYAEPLLKIDCELTETKTRKVHYYNGYCPQFVDALVNAVPTIGVRGWLGSGKTEAAIASLLGWIRERLSGKEANCLD
;
A
#
# COMPACT_ATOMS: atom_id res chain seq x y z
N MET A 1 24.63 -8.69 25.22
CA MET A 1 23.77 -8.87 26.40
C MET A 1 24.28 -7.98 27.54
N ARG A 2 23.60 -6.85 27.76
CA ARG A 2 23.45 -6.18 29.05
C ARG A 2 22.04 -5.61 29.02
N ASN A 3 21.17 -6.18 29.85
CA ASN A 3 19.81 -5.70 30.06
C ASN A 3 19.87 -4.30 30.67
N VAL A 4 19.34 -3.30 29.98
CA VAL A 4 18.97 -2.02 30.57
C VAL A 4 17.46 -1.98 30.54
N THR A 5 16.87 -2.36 31.65
CA THR A 5 15.45 -2.21 31.94
C THR A 5 15.12 -0.71 31.89
N LEU A 6 14.38 -0.28 30.86
CA LEU A 6 13.84 1.08 30.77
C LEU A 6 12.46 1.10 31.45
N ASP A 7 12.45 0.94 32.77
CA ASP A 7 11.33 1.37 33.59
C ASP A 7 11.66 2.77 34.12
N ARG A 8 11.11 3.80 33.47
CA ARG A 8 10.91 5.10 34.10
C ARG A 8 9.44 5.47 33.98
N GLU A 9 8.75 5.26 35.09
CA GLU A 9 7.42 5.77 35.37
C GLU A 9 7.34 7.26 35.04
N PHE A 10 6.43 7.62 34.14
CA PHE A 10 6.00 8.99 33.91
C PHE A 10 5.17 9.43 35.12
N LYS A 11 5.77 10.18 36.05
CA LYS A 11 5.01 10.98 37.00
C LYS A 11 4.30 12.10 36.23
N THR A 12 2.98 12.06 36.25
CA THR A 12 2.12 13.18 35.89
C THR A 12 2.26 14.25 36.97
N ASP A 13 2.94 15.35 36.65
CA ASP A 13 2.89 16.55 37.49
C ASP A 13 2.26 17.69 36.68
N VAL A 14 1.12 18.15 37.19
CA VAL A 14 0.23 19.13 36.58
C VAL A 14 0.65 20.48 37.14
N GLY A 15 1.58 21.16 36.47
CA GLY A 15 2.04 22.50 36.81
C GLY A 15 2.37 23.26 35.54
N GLY A 16 1.78 24.45 35.36
CA GLY A 16 1.81 25.22 34.12
C GLY A 16 3.23 25.44 33.57
N VAL A 17 3.58 24.66 32.54
CA VAL A 17 4.73 24.87 31.69
C VAL A 17 4.18 25.32 30.34
N VAL A 18 4.59 26.51 29.89
CA VAL A 18 4.36 26.94 28.50
C VAL A 18 5.01 25.87 27.62
N ALA A 19 4.19 25.07 26.95
CA ALA A 19 4.68 24.00 26.08
C ALA A 19 5.66 24.60 25.05
N PRO A 20 6.83 23.96 24.81
CA PRO A 20 7.80 24.41 23.82
C PRO A 20 7.11 24.78 22.50
N LYS A 21 7.55 25.85 21.83
CA LYS A 21 6.96 26.33 20.57
C LYS A 21 6.82 25.23 19.50
N ALA A 22 7.75 24.28 19.48
CA ALA A 22 7.74 23.10 18.61
C ALA A 22 6.67 22.05 18.99
N GLN A 23 6.33 21.94 20.28
CA GLN A 23 5.26 21.07 20.77
C GLN A 23 3.88 21.62 20.41
N LEU A 24 3.71 22.94 20.45
CA LEU A 24 2.47 23.59 20.02
C LEU A 24 2.25 23.49 18.50
N SER A 25 3.31 23.57 17.70
CA SER A 25 3.18 23.61 16.23
C SER A 25 2.67 22.31 15.62
N PHE A 26 3.09 21.13 16.10
CA PHE A 26 2.55 19.87 15.58
C PHE A 26 1.12 19.64 16.05
N LEU A 27 0.78 20.08 17.27
CA LEU A 27 -0.57 19.93 17.80
C LEU A 27 -1.57 20.77 17.00
N GLU A 28 -1.21 22.01 16.67
CA GLU A 28 -1.97 22.86 15.74
C GLU A 28 -2.12 22.21 14.36
N GLU A 29 -1.05 21.61 13.83
CA GLU A 29 -1.09 20.93 12.52
C GLU A 29 -2.04 19.71 12.51
N TRP A 30 -2.11 18.98 13.61
CA TRP A 30 -2.99 17.82 13.76
C TRP A 30 -4.44 18.23 14.05
N ARG A 31 -4.66 19.28 14.84
CA ARG A 31 -5.98 19.92 15.02
C ARG A 31 -6.55 20.45 13.70
N ALA A 32 -5.70 21.02 12.84
CA ALA A 32 -6.10 21.48 11.51
C ALA A 32 -6.58 20.33 10.60
N SER A 33 -6.17 19.08 10.90
CA SER A 33 -6.68 17.86 10.25
C SER A 33 -7.84 17.20 11.03
N GLY A 34 -8.37 17.86 12.07
CA GLY A 34 -9.50 17.38 12.86
C GLY A 34 -9.19 16.27 13.84
N VAL A 35 -7.92 16.07 14.20
CA VAL A 35 -7.53 15.06 15.19
C VAL A 35 -7.65 15.62 16.61
N LYS A 36 -8.28 14.86 17.51
CA LYS A 36 -8.34 15.18 18.94
C LYS A 36 -6.94 15.30 19.52
N ASP A 37 -6.76 16.26 20.44
CA ASP A 37 -5.50 16.46 21.14
C ASP A 37 -5.07 15.23 21.93
N SER A 38 -6.02 14.53 22.56
CA SER A 38 -5.74 13.31 23.32
C SER A 38 -5.10 12.23 22.44
N ILE A 39 -5.66 11.99 21.24
CA ILE A 39 -5.09 11.06 20.24
C ILE A 39 -3.74 11.56 19.74
N THR A 40 -3.61 12.85 19.43
CA THR A 40 -2.34 13.42 18.95
C THR A 40 -1.23 13.25 20.00
N LEU A 41 -1.50 13.64 21.24
CA LEU A 41 -0.56 13.55 22.37
C LEU A 41 -0.29 12.10 22.81
N ALA A 42 -1.17 11.14 22.50
CA ALA A 42 -0.91 9.73 22.74
C ALA A 42 0.10 9.12 21.74
N ASN A 43 0.17 9.65 20.52
CA ASN A 43 0.86 8.99 19.40
C ASN A 43 2.07 9.76 18.83
N VAL A 44 2.06 11.08 18.96
CA VAL A 44 3.04 11.97 18.32
C VAL A 44 4.03 12.51 19.34
N ARG A 45 5.31 12.52 18.98
CA ARG A 45 6.40 13.09 19.79
C ARG A 45 7.26 13.98 18.91
N TYR A 46 7.75 15.09 19.47
CA TYR A 46 8.74 15.91 18.80
C TYR A 46 10.14 15.39 19.11
N TYR A 47 11.01 15.34 18.10
CA TYR A 47 12.42 15.00 18.25
C TYR A 47 13.27 16.00 17.48
N GLU A 48 14.48 16.26 17.97
CA GLU A 48 15.48 17.12 17.32
C GLU A 48 16.91 16.63 17.59
N GLY A 49 17.87 17.22 16.88
CA GLY A 49 19.29 16.89 17.01
C GLY A 49 19.58 15.40 16.85
N ARG A 50 20.47 14.90 17.70
CA ARG A 50 20.95 13.51 17.65
C ARG A 50 19.86 12.48 17.92
N GLU A 51 18.82 12.82 18.68
CA GLU A 51 17.71 11.91 18.95
C GLU A 51 16.86 11.67 17.69
N ALA A 52 16.53 12.74 16.96
CA ALA A 52 15.85 12.62 15.67
C ALA A 52 16.70 11.85 14.65
N LEU A 53 18.01 12.08 14.64
CA LEU A 53 18.92 11.37 13.74
C LEU A 53 19.00 9.88 14.08
N ALA A 54 19.13 9.53 15.36
CA ALA A 54 19.14 8.13 15.81
C ALA A 54 17.85 7.41 15.42
N LEU A 55 16.69 8.04 15.63
CA LEU A 55 15.38 7.50 15.29
C LEU A 55 15.27 7.05 13.82
N ILE A 56 15.95 7.76 12.91
CA ILE A 56 15.91 7.46 11.46
C ILE A 56 17.03 6.51 11.04
N THR A 57 18.19 6.56 11.69
CA THR A 57 19.43 5.95 11.17
C THR A 57 19.93 4.73 11.93
N GLU A 58 19.57 4.58 13.20
CA GLU A 58 20.19 3.59 14.10
C GLU A 58 20.02 2.16 13.57
N HIS A 59 18.82 1.81 13.10
CA HIS A 59 18.55 0.48 12.54
C HIS A 59 19.42 0.17 11.31
N ALA A 60 19.50 1.08 10.35
CA ALA A 60 20.34 0.92 9.16
C ALA A 60 21.84 0.88 9.49
N ILE A 61 22.28 1.66 10.47
CA ILE A 61 23.68 1.65 10.92
C ILE A 61 24.00 0.32 11.59
N ALA A 62 23.15 -0.17 12.50
CA ALA A 62 23.33 -1.45 13.19
C ALA A 62 23.42 -2.64 12.22
N GLN A 63 22.66 -2.62 11.12
CA GLN A 63 22.73 -3.65 10.08
C GLN A 63 24.04 -3.63 9.28
N ARG A 64 24.70 -2.47 9.14
CA ARG A 64 25.84 -2.28 8.23
C ARG A 64 27.18 -2.16 8.95
N GLN A 65 27.18 -1.68 10.19
CA GLN A 65 28.37 -1.44 10.97
C GLN A 65 28.59 -2.54 12.01
N LYS A 66 29.63 -3.35 11.80
CA LYS A 66 30.04 -4.42 12.73
C LYS A 66 31.08 -3.97 13.76
N VAL A 67 31.72 -2.81 13.55
CA VAL A 67 32.79 -2.26 14.40
C VAL A 67 32.23 -1.13 15.24
N THR A 68 32.43 -1.15 16.56
CA THR A 68 31.86 -0.16 17.50
C THR A 68 32.82 0.96 17.89
N SER A 69 34.10 0.85 17.53
CA SER A 69 35.15 1.81 17.94
C SER A 69 35.18 3.12 17.15
N TYR A 70 34.63 3.15 15.93
CA TYR A 70 34.54 4.34 15.10
C TYR A 70 33.40 4.21 14.07
N ALA A 71 32.91 5.34 13.55
CA ALA A 71 31.91 5.35 12.49
C ALA A 71 32.50 4.91 11.14
N THR A 72 31.94 3.87 10.55
CA THR A 72 32.34 3.36 9.23
C THR A 72 31.83 4.26 8.10
N GLU A 73 32.44 4.19 6.92
CA GLU A 73 32.01 5.00 5.76
C GLU A 73 30.52 4.79 5.38
N PRO A 74 29.97 3.56 5.39
CA PRO A 74 28.53 3.36 5.20
C PRO A 74 27.67 4.06 6.25
N ALA A 75 28.10 4.07 7.52
CA ALA A 75 27.39 4.75 8.59
C ALA A 75 27.46 6.28 8.44
N LYS A 76 28.63 6.83 8.10
CA LYS A 76 28.79 8.27 7.80
C LYS A 76 27.87 8.72 6.67
N ASN A 77 27.74 7.92 5.61
CA ASN A 77 26.84 8.22 4.49
C ASN A 77 25.36 8.19 4.88
N ILE A 78 24.97 7.27 5.77
CA ILE A 78 23.61 7.23 6.34
C ILE A 78 23.33 8.47 7.21
N LEU A 79 24.29 8.87 8.04
CA LEU A 79 24.13 10.06 8.89
C LEU A 79 24.02 11.32 8.03
N LYS A 80 24.95 11.50 7.09
CA LYS A 80 25.01 12.68 6.22
C LYS A 80 23.72 12.87 5.40
N ARG A 81 23.16 11.79 4.83
CA ARG A 81 21.94 11.92 4.01
C ARG A 81 20.68 12.26 4.82
N ASN A 82 20.73 12.09 6.14
CA ASN A 82 19.61 12.34 7.05
C ASN A 82 19.87 13.52 8.00
N GLU A 83 20.95 14.30 7.82
CA GLU A 83 21.29 15.45 8.69
C GLU A 83 20.13 16.46 8.82
N ASN A 84 19.25 16.53 7.81
CA ASN A 84 18.09 17.41 7.81
C ASN A 84 17.10 17.15 8.95
N VAL A 85 17.07 15.94 9.54
CA VAL A 85 16.17 15.62 10.65
C VAL A 85 16.66 16.20 11.98
N GLU A 86 17.94 16.57 12.09
CA GLU A 86 18.49 17.23 13.28
C GLU A 86 17.86 18.60 13.52
N ALA A 87 17.37 19.26 12.46
CA ALA A 87 16.59 20.50 12.55
C ALA A 87 15.22 20.33 13.23
N GLY A 88 14.88 19.10 13.59
CA GLY A 88 13.68 18.75 14.34
C GLY A 88 12.50 18.39 13.47
N GLY A 89 11.46 17.89 14.13
CA GLY A 89 10.24 17.42 13.48
C GLY A 89 9.41 16.55 14.42
N TRP A 90 8.22 16.19 13.97
CA TRP A 90 7.36 15.30 14.73
C TRP A 90 7.41 13.88 14.18
N PHE A 91 7.37 12.90 15.07
CA PHE A 91 7.33 11.48 14.78
C PHE A 91 6.02 10.89 15.28
N VAL A 92 5.33 10.16 14.41
CA VAL A 92 4.15 9.38 14.76
C VAL A 92 4.49 7.90 14.71
N ALA A 93 4.23 7.21 15.81
CA ALA A 93 4.32 5.76 15.93
C ALA A 93 3.10 5.26 16.68
N GLY A 94 2.47 4.23 16.11
CA GLY A 94 1.30 3.57 16.66
C GLY A 94 1.66 2.39 17.55
N LEU A 95 0.64 1.62 17.91
CA LEU A 95 0.74 0.37 18.65
C LEU A 95 1.02 -0.80 17.71
N ASP A 96 1.71 -1.83 18.20
CA ASP A 96 1.93 -3.07 17.51
C ASP A 96 0.85 -4.09 17.89
N PRO A 97 -0.12 -4.38 17.00
CA PRO A 97 -1.15 -5.36 17.29
C PRO A 97 -0.61 -6.79 17.40
N LEU A 98 0.63 -7.05 16.97
CA LEU A 98 1.29 -8.36 17.04
C LEU A 98 2.23 -8.49 18.23
N ASN A 99 2.45 -7.40 18.98
CA ASN A 99 3.31 -7.37 20.16
C ASN A 99 2.57 -6.70 21.33
N ASN A 100 1.46 -7.31 21.75
CA ASN A 100 0.64 -6.91 22.90
C ASN A 100 0.23 -5.42 22.93
N GLY A 101 0.12 -4.77 21.78
CA GLY A 101 -0.23 -3.35 21.71
C GLY A 101 0.88 -2.43 22.22
N GLU A 102 2.13 -2.89 22.30
CA GLU A 102 3.28 -2.03 22.62
C GLU A 102 3.53 -0.99 21.53
N ARG A 103 4.15 0.13 21.88
CA ARG A 103 4.47 1.16 20.88
C ARG A 103 5.51 0.63 19.89
N MET A 104 5.25 0.77 18.59
CA MET A 104 6.22 0.39 17.56
C MET A 104 7.46 1.30 17.59
N GLU A 105 8.64 0.72 17.36
CA GLU A 105 9.84 1.47 16.99
C GLU A 105 9.71 2.09 15.60
N TRP A 106 8.92 1.45 14.73
CA TRP A 106 8.63 1.95 13.40
C TRP A 106 7.59 3.08 13.43
N GLY A 107 7.80 4.10 12.59
CA GLY A 107 6.87 5.22 12.43
C GLY A 107 7.23 6.12 11.25
N GLN A 108 6.59 7.29 11.21
CA GLN A 108 6.87 8.32 10.20
C GLN A 108 7.29 9.63 10.88
N PHE A 109 8.45 10.14 10.49
CA PHE A 109 8.99 11.44 10.86
C PHE A 109 8.63 12.48 9.81
N LYS A 110 8.01 13.59 10.23
CA LYS A 110 7.83 14.78 9.41
C LYS A 110 8.85 15.84 9.84
N PRO A 111 9.96 16.02 9.10
CA PRO A 111 10.97 17.01 9.44
C PRO A 111 10.44 18.43 9.25
N VAL A 112 10.93 19.37 10.07
CA VAL A 112 10.77 20.81 9.85
C VAL A 112 11.41 21.22 8.52
N VAL A 113 12.57 20.62 8.21
CA VAL A 113 13.29 20.82 6.95
C VAL A 113 13.31 19.52 6.14
N PRO A 114 12.38 19.33 5.18
CA PRO A 114 12.40 18.17 4.30
C PRO A 114 13.65 18.14 3.42
N ARG A 115 14.28 16.96 3.30
CA ARG A 115 15.30 16.76 2.27
C ARG A 115 14.65 16.60 0.89
N ILE A 116 15.42 16.91 -0.16
CA ILE A 116 14.97 16.77 -1.54
C ILE A 116 15.28 15.36 -2.05
N ASP A 117 14.30 14.75 -2.70
CA ASP A 117 14.46 13.49 -3.43
C ASP A 117 15.32 13.73 -4.68
N SER A 118 16.46 13.05 -4.76
CA SER A 118 17.42 13.20 -5.86
C SER A 118 16.89 12.71 -7.22
N THR A 119 15.86 11.86 -7.24
CA THR A 119 15.30 11.27 -8.45
C THR A 119 14.22 12.14 -9.08
N ASN A 120 13.38 12.79 -8.28
CA ASN A 120 12.25 13.57 -8.78
C ASN A 120 12.27 15.06 -8.37
N GLY A 121 13.25 15.48 -7.57
CA GLY A 121 13.43 16.86 -7.14
C GLY A 121 12.38 17.36 -6.14
N LYS A 122 11.54 16.48 -5.58
CA LYS A 122 10.47 16.89 -4.66
C LYS A 122 10.91 16.77 -3.19
N PRO A 123 10.36 17.61 -2.31
CA PRO A 123 10.54 17.45 -0.87
C PRO A 123 10.00 16.11 -0.37
N ILE A 124 10.80 15.38 0.40
CA ILE A 124 10.36 14.17 1.10
C ILE A 124 9.65 14.59 2.39
N LYS A 125 8.33 14.71 2.30
CA LYS A 125 7.49 15.18 3.42
C LYS A 125 7.55 14.26 4.63
N TYR A 126 7.67 12.94 4.42
CA TYR A 126 7.72 11.95 5.50
C TYR A 126 8.90 11.01 5.29
N GLN A 127 9.63 10.74 6.38
CA GLN A 127 10.75 9.81 6.43
C GLN A 127 10.45 8.69 7.42
N SER A 128 10.86 7.46 7.12
CA SER A 128 10.74 6.33 8.04
C SER A 128 12.14 5.83 8.42
N PRO A 129 12.27 5.14 9.56
CA PRO A 129 13.53 4.53 9.95
C PRO A 129 14.12 3.68 8.82
N GLU A 130 15.37 3.95 8.46
CA GLU A 130 16.00 3.32 7.32
C GLU A 130 16.35 1.85 7.61
N GLY A 131 16.18 1.00 6.61
CA GLY A 131 16.45 -0.44 6.74
C GLY A 131 15.36 -1.22 7.47
N MET A 132 14.35 -0.54 8.03
CA MET A 132 13.13 -1.18 8.52
C MET A 132 12.10 -1.32 7.39
N GLU A 133 11.35 -2.40 7.40
CA GLU A 133 10.23 -2.54 6.47
C GLU A 133 9.09 -1.58 6.83
N ALA A 134 8.36 -1.10 5.82
CA ALA A 134 7.17 -0.28 6.03
C ALA A 134 6.08 -1.07 6.78
N ARG A 135 5.50 -0.44 7.80
CA ARG A 135 4.44 -1.01 8.65
C ARG A 135 3.20 -0.12 8.61
N ALA A 136 2.08 -0.64 9.10
CA ALA A 136 0.88 0.15 9.34
C ALA A 136 0.94 0.85 10.70
N THR A 137 0.33 2.03 10.80
CA THR A 137 0.19 2.82 12.03
C THR A 137 -1.19 2.60 12.64
N PHE A 138 -1.23 1.98 13.81
CA PHE A 138 -2.42 1.78 14.64
C PHE A 138 -2.40 2.81 15.78
N LEU A 139 -3.12 3.92 15.64
CA LEU A 139 -3.05 5.00 16.63
C LEU A 139 -3.70 4.56 17.95
N LYS A 140 -3.03 4.83 19.07
CA LYS A 140 -3.59 4.67 20.41
C LYS A 140 -4.74 5.65 20.62
N ASP A 141 -5.89 5.13 21.01
CA ASP A 141 -6.96 5.93 21.61
C ASP A 141 -6.77 5.92 23.14
N PRO A 142 -6.42 7.05 23.78
CA PRO A 142 -6.25 7.08 25.23
C PRO A 142 -7.56 6.85 26.00
N ASP A 143 -8.71 7.10 25.38
CA ASP A 143 -10.02 6.90 26.01
C ASP A 143 -10.46 5.42 25.93
N HIS A 144 -9.85 4.65 25.02
CA HIS A 144 -10.12 3.23 24.78
C HIS A 144 -8.80 2.43 24.70
N PRO A 145 -8.15 2.12 25.83
CA PRO A 145 -6.79 1.54 25.84
C PRO A 145 -6.70 0.17 25.16
N ASN A 146 -7.79 -0.60 25.12
CA ASN A 146 -7.87 -1.92 24.46
C ASN A 146 -8.46 -1.85 23.04
N PHE A 147 -8.69 -0.66 22.48
CA PHE A 147 -9.41 -0.45 21.23
C PHE A 147 -9.02 -1.43 20.12
N TRP A 148 -7.72 -1.57 19.83
CA TRP A 148 -7.27 -2.46 18.75
C TRP A 148 -7.41 -3.95 19.06
N ALA A 149 -7.34 -4.35 20.33
CA ALA A 149 -7.63 -5.72 20.74
C ALA A 149 -9.13 -6.02 20.58
N ASP A 150 -10.00 -5.09 20.97
CA ASP A 150 -11.45 -5.21 20.82
C ASP A 150 -11.84 -5.25 19.33
N VAL A 151 -11.26 -4.36 18.51
CA VAL A 151 -11.43 -4.39 17.04
C VAL A 151 -10.93 -5.71 16.48
N MET A 152 -9.79 -6.24 16.93
CA MET A 152 -9.29 -7.53 16.45
C MET A 152 -10.19 -8.70 16.85
N ALA A 153 -10.80 -8.66 18.04
CA ALA A 153 -11.68 -9.72 18.55
C ALA A 153 -13.06 -9.73 17.88
N ASP A 154 -13.59 -8.57 17.51
CA ASP A 154 -14.91 -8.44 16.88
C ASP A 154 -14.77 -8.21 15.35
N CYS A 155 -15.05 -9.25 14.56
CA CYS A 155 -14.99 -9.18 13.10
C CYS A 155 -16.10 -8.32 12.47
N SER A 156 -17.14 -7.93 13.22
CA SER A 156 -18.20 -7.05 12.72
C SER A 156 -17.75 -5.60 12.61
N ILE A 157 -16.68 -5.22 13.31
CA ILE A 157 -16.15 -3.86 13.29
C ILE A 157 -15.43 -3.60 11.96
N VAL A 158 -15.91 -2.57 11.25
CA VAL A 158 -15.35 -2.12 9.97
C VAL A 158 -13.98 -1.49 10.19
N VAL A 159 -12.99 -1.90 9.40
CA VAL A 159 -11.64 -1.34 9.42
C VAL A 159 -11.43 -0.41 8.23
N TYR A 160 -11.05 0.84 8.51
CA TYR A 160 -10.78 1.85 7.49
C TYR A 160 -9.28 1.91 7.20
N ILE A 161 -8.88 1.92 5.93
CA ILE A 161 -7.47 2.03 5.52
C ILE A 161 -7.27 3.36 4.81
N CYS A 162 -6.39 4.22 5.33
CA CYS A 162 -6.06 5.50 4.73
C CYS A 162 -4.55 5.66 4.49
N GLU A 163 -4.17 6.61 3.63
CA GLU A 163 -2.77 7.02 3.47
C GLU A 163 -2.46 8.19 4.42
N GLY A 164 -1.62 7.90 5.42
CA GLY A 164 -1.10 8.89 6.36
C GLY A 164 -1.82 8.98 7.70
N ALA A 165 -1.04 9.23 8.75
CA ALA A 165 -1.50 9.12 10.13
C ALA A 165 -2.53 10.18 10.55
N LYS A 166 -2.51 11.39 9.96
CA LYS A 166 -3.50 12.43 10.30
C LYS A 166 -4.93 12.04 9.88
N LYS A 167 -5.08 11.36 8.74
CA LYS A 167 -6.36 10.83 8.27
C LYS A 167 -6.88 9.74 9.20
N ALA A 168 -6.00 8.81 9.59
CA ALA A 168 -6.35 7.80 10.59
C ALA A 168 -6.71 8.45 11.93
N GLY A 169 -5.99 9.49 12.35
CA GLY A 169 -6.25 10.24 13.57
C GLY A 169 -7.60 10.94 13.56
N LEU A 170 -7.99 11.53 12.44
CA LEU A 170 -9.32 12.12 12.26
C LEU A 170 -10.40 11.05 12.40
N LEU A 171 -10.28 9.96 11.63
CA LEU A 171 -11.28 8.90 11.67
C LEU A 171 -11.39 8.26 13.06
N LEU A 172 -10.27 8.03 13.74
CA LEU A 172 -10.26 7.55 15.13
C LEU A 172 -10.91 8.58 16.08
N SER A 173 -10.69 9.88 15.86
CA SER A 173 -11.34 10.95 16.63
C SER A 173 -12.87 10.93 16.49
N LEU A 174 -13.37 10.47 15.33
CA LEU A 174 -14.77 10.28 15.01
C LEU A 174 -15.32 8.89 15.39
N GLY A 175 -14.51 8.04 16.02
CA GLY A 175 -14.92 6.71 16.49
C GLY A 175 -14.78 5.57 15.47
N TYR A 176 -14.06 5.78 14.37
CA TYR A 176 -13.82 4.76 13.35
C TYR A 176 -12.46 4.07 13.53
N ALA A 177 -12.44 2.74 13.40
CA ALA A 177 -11.22 1.94 13.46
C ALA A 177 -10.37 2.13 12.19
N ALA A 178 -9.56 3.18 12.18
CA ALA A 178 -8.75 3.58 11.02
C ALA A 178 -7.27 3.26 11.18
N ILE A 179 -6.73 2.55 10.20
CA ILE A 179 -5.33 2.16 10.08
C ILE A 179 -4.68 3.02 8.99
N SER A 180 -3.55 3.64 9.31
CA SER A 180 -2.76 4.36 8.31
C SER A 180 -1.70 3.45 7.70
N ILE A 181 -1.58 3.46 6.38
CA ILE A 181 -0.41 2.93 5.66
C ILE A 181 0.45 4.07 5.10
N PRO A 182 1.78 3.87 4.91
CA PRO A 182 2.69 4.94 4.49
C PRO A 182 2.54 5.37 3.04
N GLY A 183 1.89 4.53 2.23
CA GLY A 183 1.61 4.77 0.82
C GLY A 183 0.67 3.68 0.30
N ILE A 184 -0.07 3.97 -0.77
CA ILE A 184 -1.13 3.10 -1.32
C ILE A 184 -0.69 1.65 -1.61
N TRP A 185 0.58 1.44 -1.98
CA TRP A 185 1.15 0.12 -2.26
C TRP A 185 1.70 -0.59 -1.01
N MET A 186 1.63 -0.01 0.18
CA MET A 186 2.30 -0.53 1.37
C MET A 186 1.40 -1.43 2.25
N ALA A 187 0.16 -1.71 1.82
CA ALA A 187 -0.72 -2.68 2.48
C ALA A 187 -0.27 -4.15 2.29
N GLY A 188 0.65 -4.41 1.35
CA GLY A 188 1.17 -5.74 1.10
C GLY A 188 2.62 -5.74 0.65
N ARG A 189 3.19 -6.95 0.59
CA ARG A 189 4.50 -7.25 0.00
C ARG A 189 4.26 -7.90 -1.35
N TRP A 190 4.69 -7.22 -2.41
CA TRP A 190 4.41 -7.62 -3.79
C TRP A 190 5.60 -8.27 -4.48
N LYS A 191 6.82 -7.96 -4.00
CA LYS A 191 8.08 -8.43 -4.55
C LYS A 191 8.94 -8.99 -3.44
N ASP A 192 9.77 -9.98 -3.76
CA ASP A 192 10.85 -10.42 -2.88
C ASP A 192 12.04 -9.44 -2.92
N LYS A 193 13.06 -9.72 -2.10
CA LYS A 193 14.31 -8.95 -2.01
C LYS A 193 15.11 -8.86 -3.33
N HIS A 194 14.77 -9.67 -4.32
CA HIS A 194 15.38 -9.69 -5.65
C HIS A 194 14.48 -9.09 -6.73
N GLY A 195 13.35 -8.49 -6.33
CA GLY A 195 12.36 -7.91 -7.24
C GLY A 195 11.49 -8.93 -7.97
N ARG A 196 11.56 -10.21 -7.58
CA ARG A 196 10.75 -11.29 -8.16
C ARG A 196 9.38 -11.31 -7.49
N LEU A 197 8.40 -11.94 -8.14
CA LEU A 197 7.01 -11.99 -7.68
C LEU A 197 6.60 -13.34 -7.03
N PRO A 198 7.36 -13.98 -6.11
CA PRO A 198 6.86 -15.18 -5.46
C PRO A 198 5.98 -14.76 -4.26
N ASN A 199 4.67 -14.98 -4.38
CA ASN A 199 3.69 -14.95 -3.31
C ASN A 199 3.39 -13.57 -2.66
N PRO A 200 2.61 -12.71 -3.33
CA PRO A 200 2.05 -11.50 -2.74
C PRO A 200 1.26 -11.79 -1.46
N HIS A 201 1.50 -11.04 -0.40
CA HIS A 201 0.79 -11.17 0.88
C HIS A 201 0.57 -9.82 1.55
N LEU A 202 -0.42 -9.74 2.44
CA LEU A 202 -0.67 -8.55 3.26
C LEU A 202 0.50 -8.37 4.23
N ILE A 203 0.76 -7.13 4.64
CA ILE A 203 1.67 -6.89 5.77
C ILE A 203 1.14 -7.63 7.01
N PRO A 204 2.02 -8.12 7.92
CA PRO A 204 1.62 -8.99 9.02
C PRO A 204 0.49 -8.39 9.87
N GLU A 205 0.52 -7.08 10.09
CA GLU A 205 -0.45 -6.39 10.94
C GLU A 205 -1.83 -6.37 10.28
N LEU A 206 -1.93 -6.08 8.98
CA LEU A 206 -3.21 -6.16 8.26
C LEU A 206 -3.68 -7.60 8.11
N ALA A 207 -2.77 -8.57 7.96
CA ALA A 207 -3.11 -9.98 7.86
C ALA A 207 -3.79 -10.50 9.15
N ALA A 208 -3.40 -10.01 10.33
CA ALA A 208 -4.02 -10.39 11.60
C ALA A 208 -5.47 -9.89 11.75
N PHE A 209 -5.80 -8.76 11.11
CA PHE A 209 -7.17 -8.24 11.06
C PHE A 209 -7.98 -8.85 9.92
N ALA A 210 -7.35 -9.46 8.91
CA ALA A 210 -8.04 -10.06 7.76
C ALA A 210 -8.72 -11.39 8.14
N GLN A 211 -9.85 -11.28 8.82
CA GLN A 211 -10.72 -12.38 9.26
C GLN A 211 -11.95 -12.48 8.37
N ALA A 212 -12.46 -13.70 8.18
CA ALA A 212 -13.66 -13.93 7.39
C ALA A 212 -14.85 -13.12 7.93
N GLY A 213 -15.61 -12.50 7.02
CA GLY A 213 -16.74 -11.62 7.35
C GLY A 213 -16.36 -10.18 7.71
N ARG A 214 -15.07 -9.86 7.96
CA ARG A 214 -14.67 -8.49 8.27
C ARG A 214 -14.72 -7.59 7.03
N LYS A 215 -15.28 -6.39 7.18
CA LYS A 215 -15.29 -5.36 6.14
C LYS A 215 -14.11 -4.39 6.28
N PHE A 216 -13.40 -4.19 5.17
CA PHE A 216 -12.39 -3.15 5.02
C PHE A 216 -12.88 -2.03 4.10
N VAL A 217 -12.63 -0.78 4.47
CA VAL A 217 -13.00 0.40 3.66
C VAL A 217 -11.76 1.21 3.34
N PHE A 218 -11.43 1.35 2.05
CA PHE A 218 -10.35 2.24 1.62
C PHE A 218 -10.83 3.70 1.61
N VAL A 219 -10.06 4.56 2.29
CA VAL A 219 -10.26 6.02 2.40
C VAL A 219 -8.99 6.72 1.92
N PHE A 220 -8.60 6.43 0.68
CA PHE A 220 -7.47 7.08 0.01
C PHE A 220 -7.88 8.45 -0.56
N ASP A 221 -6.88 9.28 -0.86
CA ASP A 221 -7.08 10.61 -1.41
C ASP A 221 -7.84 10.56 -2.74
N GLU A 222 -8.76 11.50 -2.93
CA GLU A 222 -9.31 11.83 -4.23
C GLU A 222 -8.26 12.61 -5.03
N ASP A 223 -7.88 12.10 -6.20
CA ASP A 223 -6.90 12.75 -7.06
C ASP A 223 -7.51 12.95 -8.44
N GLU A 224 -7.36 14.14 -9.01
CA GLU A 224 -7.89 14.45 -10.34
C GLU A 224 -7.04 13.81 -11.46
N LYS A 225 -5.76 13.53 -11.19
CA LYS A 225 -4.83 13.10 -12.23
C LYS A 225 -5.14 11.66 -12.64
N PRO A 226 -5.41 11.40 -13.95
CA PRO A 226 -5.78 10.07 -14.41
C PRO A 226 -4.75 8.98 -14.12
N LYS A 227 -3.46 9.34 -14.05
CA LYS A 227 -2.40 8.40 -13.66
C LYS A 227 -2.52 8.01 -12.19
N THR A 228 -2.63 8.98 -11.28
CA THR A 228 -2.76 8.72 -9.84
C THR A 228 -4.00 7.88 -9.55
N ARG A 229 -5.15 8.21 -10.17
CA ARG A 229 -6.38 7.43 -10.05
C ARG A 229 -6.21 5.97 -10.46
N ARG A 230 -5.48 5.72 -11.55
CA ARG A 230 -5.16 4.35 -12.00
C ARG A 230 -4.24 3.62 -11.03
N ASP A 231 -3.22 4.29 -10.51
CA ASP A 231 -2.29 3.71 -9.53
C ASP A 231 -3.01 3.38 -8.21
N VAL A 232 -3.87 4.27 -7.72
CA VAL A 232 -4.75 4.07 -6.56
C VAL A 232 -5.69 2.89 -6.77
N ALA A 233 -6.40 2.83 -7.91
CA ALA A 233 -7.29 1.73 -8.22
C ALA A 233 -6.54 0.39 -8.31
N ALA A 234 -5.34 0.38 -8.91
CA ALA A 234 -4.51 -0.81 -8.99
C ALA A 234 -4.02 -1.28 -7.62
N ALA A 235 -3.61 -0.36 -6.74
CA ALA A 235 -3.19 -0.68 -5.38
C ALA A 235 -4.32 -1.25 -4.52
N ILE A 236 -5.51 -0.61 -4.57
CA ILE A 236 -6.73 -1.12 -3.94
C ILE A 236 -7.01 -2.52 -4.45
N TRP A 237 -7.04 -2.73 -5.77
CA TRP A 237 -7.34 -4.03 -6.36
C TRP A 237 -6.38 -5.14 -5.92
N GLN A 238 -5.08 -4.87 -5.88
CA GLN A 238 -4.11 -5.88 -5.41
C GLN A 238 -4.37 -6.29 -3.96
N THR A 239 -4.67 -5.31 -3.10
CA THR A 239 -4.98 -5.56 -1.68
C THR A 239 -6.32 -6.28 -1.53
N THR A 240 -7.35 -5.88 -2.29
CA THR A 240 -8.67 -6.52 -2.31
C THR A 240 -8.59 -8.01 -2.61
N LYS A 241 -7.77 -8.44 -3.57
CA LYS A 241 -7.60 -9.86 -3.88
C LYS A 241 -7.11 -10.68 -2.67
N LEU A 242 -6.20 -10.11 -1.88
CA LEU A 242 -5.66 -10.77 -0.70
C LEU A 242 -6.68 -10.81 0.44
N LEU A 243 -7.45 -9.73 0.61
CA LEU A 243 -8.54 -9.67 1.59
C LEU A 243 -9.69 -10.63 1.23
N PHE A 244 -10.08 -10.71 -0.04
CA PHE A 244 -11.08 -11.68 -0.51
C PHE A 244 -10.63 -13.12 -0.30
N ALA A 245 -9.35 -13.44 -0.50
CA ALA A 245 -8.79 -14.76 -0.19
C ALA A 245 -8.86 -15.12 1.31
N LYS A 246 -9.09 -14.13 2.19
CA LYS A 246 -9.33 -14.31 3.63
C LYS A 246 -10.81 -14.27 4.01
N GLY A 247 -11.72 -14.18 3.03
CA GLY A 247 -13.16 -14.09 3.25
C GLY A 247 -13.62 -12.72 3.75
N CYS A 248 -12.80 -11.67 3.60
CA CYS A 248 -13.17 -10.31 3.98
C CYS A 248 -14.04 -9.64 2.91
N GLU A 249 -14.82 -8.65 3.31
CA GLU A 249 -15.49 -7.71 2.43
C GLU A 249 -14.63 -6.46 2.22
N VAL A 250 -14.77 -5.82 1.06
CA VAL A 250 -14.02 -4.61 0.74
C VAL A 250 -14.93 -3.57 0.10
N ALA A 251 -14.81 -2.34 0.57
CA ALA A 251 -15.41 -1.14 0.00
C ALA A 251 -14.35 -0.04 -0.17
N LYS A 252 -14.69 1.01 -0.91
CA LYS A 252 -13.95 2.27 -0.98
C LYS A 252 -14.93 3.43 -0.89
N THR A 253 -14.47 4.53 -0.33
CA THR A 253 -15.22 5.78 -0.34
C THR A 253 -15.00 6.53 -1.65
N HIS A 254 -15.90 7.47 -1.93
CA HIS A 254 -15.80 8.43 -3.02
C HIS A 254 -16.50 9.71 -2.60
N TRP A 255 -15.96 10.85 -2.99
CA TRP A 255 -16.60 12.16 -2.82
C TRP A 255 -16.18 13.11 -3.96
N ASN A 256 -16.78 14.29 -4.03
CA ASN A 256 -16.38 15.25 -5.07
C ASN A 256 -14.99 15.81 -4.70
N PRO A 257 -13.96 15.72 -5.57
CA PRO A 257 -12.61 16.23 -5.29
C PRO A 257 -12.57 17.71 -4.87
N GLU A 258 -13.55 18.52 -5.28
CA GLU A 258 -13.70 19.92 -4.87
C GLU A 258 -14.02 20.07 -3.37
N GLU A 259 -14.55 19.02 -2.73
CA GLU A 259 -14.82 19.01 -1.29
C GLU A 259 -13.56 18.83 -0.46
N GLY A 260 -12.45 18.36 -1.05
CA GLY A 260 -11.18 18.13 -0.37
C GLY A 260 -10.43 16.95 -0.96
N LYS A 261 -9.09 17.01 -0.96
CA LYS A 261 -8.26 15.93 -1.51
C LYS A 261 -8.27 14.71 -0.59
N GLY A 262 -7.91 14.91 0.68
CA GLY A 262 -7.97 13.90 1.72
C GLY A 262 -9.28 13.94 2.49
N VAL A 263 -9.57 12.88 3.26
CA VAL A 263 -10.71 12.89 4.20
C VAL A 263 -10.57 13.96 5.28
N ASP A 264 -9.35 14.36 5.62
CA ASP A 264 -9.07 15.49 6.51
C ASP A 264 -9.36 16.84 5.87
N ASP A 265 -9.10 17.00 4.58
CA ASP A 265 -9.52 18.19 3.83
C ASP A 265 -11.06 18.23 3.69
N LEU A 266 -11.70 17.08 3.43
CA LEU A 266 -13.17 16.95 3.39
C LEU A 266 -13.78 17.40 4.71
N TRP A 267 -13.24 16.91 5.84
CA TRP A 267 -13.67 17.33 7.16
C TRP A 267 -13.48 18.83 7.38
N ALA A 268 -12.33 19.39 7.01
CA ALA A 268 -12.05 20.82 7.18
C ALA A 268 -13.02 21.70 6.37
N ASN A 269 -13.42 21.25 5.18
CA ASN A 269 -14.28 22.01 4.26
C ASN A 269 -15.79 21.80 4.49
N LYS A 270 -16.21 20.59 4.89
CA LYS A 270 -17.62 20.17 4.92
C LYS A 270 -18.11 19.69 6.29
N GLY A 271 -17.21 19.52 7.25
CA GLY A 271 -17.54 19.11 8.60
C GLY A 271 -17.77 17.61 8.78
N THR A 272 -18.03 17.24 10.02
CA THR A 272 -18.13 15.86 10.50
C THR A 272 -19.28 15.07 9.85
N ASP A 273 -20.46 15.67 9.70
CA ASP A 273 -21.63 14.98 9.14
C ASP A 273 -21.35 14.50 7.70
N ARG A 274 -20.68 15.32 6.90
CA ARG A 274 -20.29 14.95 5.54
C ARG A 274 -19.31 13.78 5.51
N VAL A 275 -18.37 13.72 6.46
CA VAL A 275 -17.47 12.56 6.59
C VAL A 275 -18.28 11.30 6.89
N HIS A 276 -19.21 11.35 7.85
CA HIS A 276 -20.07 10.21 8.19
C HIS A 276 -20.88 9.72 6.98
N GLU A 277 -21.48 10.63 6.20
CA GLU A 277 -22.19 10.30 4.97
C GLU A 277 -21.30 9.58 3.95
N VAL A 278 -20.08 10.09 3.71
CA VAL A 278 -19.14 9.51 2.75
C VAL A 278 -18.69 8.11 3.18
N LEU A 279 -18.43 7.91 4.48
CA LEU A 279 -18.06 6.60 5.01
C LEU A 279 -19.23 5.60 4.94
N ALA A 280 -20.46 6.04 5.21
CA ALA A 280 -21.66 5.21 5.11
C ALA A 280 -22.00 4.84 3.65
N ALA A 281 -21.73 5.74 2.71
CA ALA A 281 -21.93 5.54 1.28
C ALA A 281 -20.79 4.74 0.61
N ALA A 282 -19.83 4.19 1.37
CA ALA A 282 -18.73 3.41 0.81
C ALA A 282 -19.25 2.22 0.00
N VAL A 283 -18.85 2.18 -1.28
CA VAL A 283 -19.29 1.16 -2.23
C VAL A 283 -18.22 0.10 -2.41
N ALA A 284 -18.61 -1.12 -2.80
CA ALA A 284 -17.64 -2.11 -3.24
C ALA A 284 -16.74 -1.50 -4.33
N PRO A 285 -15.41 -1.66 -4.28
CA PRO A 285 -14.51 -1.10 -5.30
C PRO A 285 -14.74 -1.72 -6.69
N VAL A 286 -15.66 -2.68 -6.78
CA VAL A 286 -15.95 -3.60 -7.88
C VAL A 286 -17.14 -3.15 -8.73
N SER A 287 -17.83 -2.03 -8.44
CA SER A 287 -18.88 -1.53 -9.35
C SER A 287 -18.26 -1.16 -10.71
N GLY A 288 -18.24 -2.11 -11.66
CA GLY A 288 -17.58 -2.02 -12.98
C GLY A 288 -16.24 -2.75 -13.12
N TRP A 289 -15.75 -3.47 -12.11
CA TRP A 289 -14.49 -4.23 -12.14
C TRP A 289 -14.71 -5.70 -11.80
N THR A 290 -15.70 -6.38 -12.40
CA THR A 290 -15.73 -7.84 -12.24
C THR A 290 -14.51 -8.43 -12.95
N ARG A 291 -13.90 -9.45 -12.33
CA ARG A 291 -12.85 -10.29 -12.94
C ARG A 291 -13.31 -10.77 -14.32
N ASP A 292 -14.60 -11.04 -14.45
CA ASP A 292 -15.26 -11.48 -15.68
C ASP A 292 -15.43 -10.35 -16.71
N GLN A 293 -15.70 -9.10 -16.34
CA GLN A 293 -15.79 -7.99 -17.30
C GLN A 293 -14.43 -7.55 -17.83
N THR A 294 -13.38 -7.62 -17.00
CA THR A 294 -12.01 -7.28 -17.45
C THR A 294 -11.44 -8.40 -18.32
N ILE A 295 -11.74 -9.66 -17.99
CA ILE A 295 -11.41 -10.81 -18.84
C ILE A 295 -12.28 -10.80 -20.10
N ALA A 296 -13.59 -10.54 -20.04
CA ALA A 296 -14.48 -10.48 -21.19
C ALA A 296 -14.16 -9.31 -22.13
N ALA A 297 -13.82 -8.13 -21.61
CA ALA A 297 -13.37 -7.01 -22.43
C ALA A 297 -12.04 -7.32 -23.12
N ARG A 298 -11.11 -7.98 -22.41
CA ARG A 298 -9.83 -8.43 -22.99
C ARG A 298 -9.99 -9.63 -23.94
N LEU A 299 -10.94 -10.52 -23.69
CA LEU A 299 -11.30 -11.64 -24.56
C LEU A 299 -12.00 -11.15 -25.82
N LYS A 300 -12.92 -10.19 -25.72
CA LYS A 300 -13.60 -9.57 -26.86
C LYS A 300 -12.61 -8.82 -27.75
N GLN A 301 -11.66 -8.11 -27.13
CA GLN A 301 -10.57 -7.46 -27.84
C GLN A 301 -9.63 -8.52 -28.48
N PHE A 302 -9.37 -9.64 -27.80
CA PHE A 302 -8.64 -10.77 -28.37
C PHE A 302 -9.41 -11.45 -29.52
N GLU A 303 -10.73 -11.65 -29.44
CA GLU A 303 -11.58 -12.21 -30.50
C GLU A 303 -11.57 -11.30 -31.74
N GLU A 304 -11.67 -9.98 -31.57
CA GLU A 304 -11.59 -9.01 -32.68
C GLU A 304 -10.22 -9.01 -33.40
N TYR A 305 -9.12 -9.28 -32.70
CA TYR A 305 -7.77 -9.29 -33.28
C TYR A 305 -7.27 -10.69 -33.70
N ALA A 306 -7.64 -11.75 -32.97
CA ALA A 306 -7.11 -13.10 -33.13
C ALA A 306 -7.94 -13.95 -34.11
N GLU A 307 -9.26 -13.76 -34.24
CA GLU A 307 -10.05 -14.49 -35.25
C GLU A 307 -9.59 -14.23 -36.70
N PRO A 308 -9.30 -12.97 -37.11
CA PRO A 308 -8.77 -12.70 -38.44
C PRO A 308 -7.40 -13.35 -38.65
N LEU A 309 -6.54 -13.38 -37.62
CA LEU A 309 -5.20 -13.97 -37.68
C LEU A 309 -5.23 -15.50 -37.74
N LEU A 310 -6.16 -16.14 -37.04
CA LEU A 310 -6.42 -17.59 -37.13
C LEU A 310 -6.97 -17.97 -38.51
N LYS A 311 -7.82 -17.15 -39.12
CA LYS A 311 -8.28 -17.34 -40.51
C LYS A 311 -7.14 -17.23 -41.52
N ILE A 312 -6.25 -16.24 -41.36
CA ILE A 312 -5.06 -16.09 -42.21
C ILE A 312 -4.12 -17.31 -42.11
N ASP A 313 -3.91 -17.88 -40.91
CA ASP A 313 -3.07 -19.08 -40.74
C ASP A 313 -3.73 -20.35 -41.33
N CYS A 314 -5.06 -20.47 -41.22
CA CYS A 314 -5.83 -21.53 -41.91
C CYS A 314 -5.77 -21.40 -43.45
N GLU A 315 -5.91 -20.18 -44.00
CA GLU A 315 -5.82 -19.95 -45.45
C GLU A 315 -4.39 -20.18 -45.99
N LEU A 316 -3.35 -19.83 -45.21
CA LEU A 316 -1.94 -20.08 -45.55
C LEU A 316 -1.56 -21.57 -45.47
N THR A 317 -2.21 -22.35 -44.59
CA THR A 317 -1.98 -23.80 -44.50
C THR A 317 -2.74 -24.59 -45.59
N GLU A 318 -3.89 -24.09 -46.04
CA GLU A 318 -4.63 -24.67 -47.19
C GLU A 318 -3.95 -24.35 -48.55
N THR A 319 -3.32 -23.18 -48.68
CA THR A 319 -2.54 -22.82 -49.88
C THR A 319 -1.10 -23.34 -49.79
N LYS A 320 -0.92 -24.64 -50.05
CA LYS A 320 0.36 -25.39 -50.10
C LYS A 320 1.41 -24.90 -51.13
N THR A 321 1.64 -23.60 -51.33
CA THR A 321 2.50 -23.10 -52.42
C THR A 321 3.59 -22.09 -52.03
N ARG A 322 3.78 -21.76 -50.76
CA ARG A 322 5.00 -21.04 -50.33
C ARG A 322 5.68 -21.75 -49.17
N LYS A 323 6.96 -22.09 -49.34
CA LYS A 323 7.86 -22.54 -48.27
C LYS A 323 8.03 -21.40 -47.26
N VAL A 324 7.06 -21.24 -46.37
CA VAL A 324 7.23 -20.45 -45.15
C VAL A 324 7.82 -21.41 -44.12
N HIS A 325 8.96 -21.07 -43.52
CA HIS A 325 9.49 -21.83 -42.40
C HIS A 325 8.58 -21.56 -41.19
N TYR A 326 7.71 -22.52 -40.88
CA TYR A 326 6.86 -22.48 -39.70
C TYR A 326 7.71 -22.70 -38.45
N TYR A 327 7.51 -21.88 -37.41
CA TYR A 327 8.14 -22.09 -36.11
C TYR A 327 7.20 -22.95 -35.28
N ASN A 328 7.53 -24.24 -35.11
CA ASN A 328 6.68 -25.24 -34.44
C ASN A 328 5.21 -25.25 -34.89
N GLY A 329 4.99 -25.19 -36.20
CA GLY A 329 3.65 -25.32 -36.80
C GLY A 329 2.87 -24.02 -36.98
N TYR A 330 3.40 -22.88 -36.55
CA TYR A 330 2.76 -21.56 -36.73
C TYR A 330 3.58 -20.64 -37.65
N CYS A 331 2.90 -19.82 -38.45
CA CYS A 331 3.58 -18.90 -39.35
C CYS A 331 4.26 -17.76 -38.56
N PRO A 332 5.46 -17.30 -38.93
CA PRO A 332 6.18 -16.24 -38.20
C PRO A 332 5.37 -14.95 -38.03
N GLN A 333 4.57 -14.59 -39.04
CA GLN A 333 3.71 -13.40 -39.00
C GLN A 333 2.60 -13.53 -37.94
N PHE A 334 2.09 -14.74 -37.71
CA PHE A 334 1.13 -15.03 -36.64
C PHE A 334 1.77 -14.87 -35.25
N VAL A 335 3.00 -15.37 -35.08
CA VAL A 335 3.75 -15.23 -33.83
C VAL A 335 4.05 -13.76 -33.53
N ASP A 336 4.53 -13.00 -34.52
CA ASP A 336 4.79 -11.57 -34.37
C ASP A 336 3.52 -10.77 -34.09
N ALA A 337 2.40 -11.11 -34.74
CA ALA A 337 1.12 -10.48 -34.47
C ALA A 337 0.62 -10.78 -33.05
N LEU A 338 0.76 -12.02 -32.57
CA LEU A 338 0.39 -12.41 -31.20
C LEU A 338 1.24 -11.67 -30.15
N VAL A 339 2.54 -11.53 -30.38
CA VAL A 339 3.47 -10.80 -29.50
C VAL A 339 3.12 -9.31 -29.45
N ASN A 340 2.69 -8.72 -30.57
CA ASN A 340 2.33 -7.31 -30.64
C ASN A 340 0.88 -7.01 -30.18
N ALA A 341 -0.04 -7.97 -30.30
CA ALA A 341 -1.45 -7.82 -29.91
C ALA A 341 -1.69 -7.94 -28.40
N VAL A 342 -0.72 -8.45 -27.62
CA VAL A 342 -0.81 -8.53 -26.16
C VAL A 342 -0.07 -7.33 -25.55
N PRO A 343 -0.73 -6.19 -25.25
CA PRO A 343 0.00 -4.95 -24.99
C PRO A 343 0.66 -4.93 -23.61
N THR A 344 0.30 -5.83 -22.69
CA THR A 344 0.83 -5.84 -21.30
C THR A 344 0.51 -7.16 -20.59
N ILE A 345 1.15 -8.22 -21.03
CA ILE A 345 1.60 -9.28 -20.11
C ILE A 345 3.12 -9.21 -20.19
N GLY A 346 3.85 -9.51 -19.12
CA GLY A 346 5.32 -9.52 -19.06
C GLY A 346 5.99 -10.56 -19.98
N VAL A 347 5.45 -10.80 -21.17
CA VAL A 347 5.89 -11.73 -22.19
C VAL A 347 7.28 -11.37 -22.69
N ARG A 348 7.68 -10.09 -22.77
CA ARG A 348 9.09 -9.73 -23.05
C ARG A 348 10.07 -10.27 -22.00
N GLY A 349 9.68 -10.30 -20.72
CA GLY A 349 10.49 -10.91 -19.65
C GLY A 349 10.41 -12.44 -19.61
N TRP A 350 9.31 -13.01 -20.10
CA TRP A 350 9.10 -14.45 -20.21
C TRP A 350 9.84 -15.07 -21.42
N LEU A 351 9.81 -14.40 -22.57
CA LEU A 351 10.48 -14.76 -23.82
C LEU A 351 12.00 -14.61 -23.76
N GLY A 352 12.52 -13.71 -22.91
CA GLY A 352 13.97 -13.49 -22.77
C GLY A 352 14.75 -14.62 -22.09
N SER A 353 14.06 -15.65 -21.57
CA SER A 353 14.67 -16.72 -20.75
C SER A 353 14.92 -18.05 -21.47
N GLY A 354 14.74 -18.11 -22.80
CA GLY A 354 15.03 -19.33 -23.57
C GLY A 354 14.10 -20.52 -23.31
N LYS A 355 12.95 -20.31 -22.66
CA LYS A 355 11.88 -21.31 -22.47
C LYS A 355 10.58 -20.88 -23.17
N THR A 356 10.70 -20.54 -24.44
CA THR A 356 9.66 -19.99 -25.31
C THR A 356 8.54 -20.98 -25.65
N GLU A 357 8.87 -22.26 -25.83
CA GLU A 357 7.91 -23.27 -26.34
C GLU A 357 6.85 -23.67 -25.31
N ALA A 358 7.25 -24.08 -24.11
CA ALA A 358 6.32 -24.51 -23.06
C ALA A 358 5.41 -23.36 -22.59
N ALA A 359 5.95 -22.14 -22.62
CA ALA A 359 5.27 -20.90 -22.31
C ALA A 359 4.12 -20.60 -23.31
N ILE A 360 4.44 -20.64 -24.60
CA ILE A 360 3.47 -20.38 -25.67
C ILE A 360 2.47 -21.54 -25.77
N ALA A 361 2.92 -22.79 -25.65
CA ALA A 361 2.06 -23.97 -25.63
C ALA A 361 1.09 -23.97 -24.43
N SER A 362 1.53 -23.54 -23.24
CA SER A 362 0.65 -23.41 -22.07
C SER A 362 -0.38 -22.29 -22.25
N LEU A 363 0.03 -21.17 -22.85
CA LEU A 363 -0.87 -20.06 -23.15
C LEU A 363 -1.93 -20.47 -24.19
N LEU A 364 -1.52 -21.14 -25.27
CA LEU A 364 -2.41 -21.63 -26.31
C LEU A 364 -3.30 -22.79 -25.82
N GLY A 365 -2.79 -23.66 -24.95
CA GLY A 365 -3.55 -24.71 -24.28
C GLY A 365 -4.64 -24.13 -23.38
N TRP A 366 -4.28 -23.16 -22.54
CA TRP A 366 -5.23 -22.43 -21.70
C TRP A 366 -6.30 -21.67 -22.51
N ILE A 367 -5.92 -21.10 -23.66
CA ILE A 367 -6.86 -20.46 -24.59
C ILE A 367 -7.80 -21.50 -25.21
N ARG A 368 -7.29 -22.64 -25.69
CA ARG A 368 -8.11 -23.71 -26.28
C ARG A 368 -9.12 -24.28 -25.29
N GLU A 369 -8.69 -24.59 -24.08
CA GLU A 369 -9.52 -25.16 -23.02
C GLU A 369 -10.69 -24.24 -22.62
N ARG A 370 -10.47 -22.92 -22.65
CA ARG A 370 -11.49 -21.89 -22.38
C ARG A 370 -12.43 -21.64 -23.56
N LEU A 371 -11.95 -21.78 -24.80
CA LEU A 371 -12.77 -21.63 -26.00
C LEU A 371 -13.61 -22.87 -26.29
N SER A 372 -13.15 -24.07 -25.90
CA SER A 372 -13.92 -25.32 -25.98
C SER A 372 -14.97 -25.48 -24.87
N GLY A 373 -14.94 -24.63 -23.83
CA GLY A 373 -15.80 -24.71 -22.65
C GLY A 373 -17.24 -24.19 -22.82
N LYS A 374 -17.79 -24.21 -24.04
CA LYS A 374 -19.26 -24.20 -24.21
C LYS A 374 -19.69 -25.66 -24.28
N GLU A 375 -20.31 -26.12 -23.19
CA GLU A 375 -20.84 -27.47 -22.91
C GLU A 375 -19.87 -28.45 -22.22
N ALA A 376 -19.82 -28.38 -20.89
CA ALA A 376 -19.71 -29.58 -20.06
C ALA A 376 -20.28 -29.30 -18.65
N ASN A 377 -21.16 -30.21 -18.22
CA ASN A 377 -22.03 -30.16 -17.05
C ASN A 377 -21.32 -30.23 -15.68
N CYS A 378 -22.03 -29.70 -14.68
CA CYS A 378 -22.20 -30.09 -13.26
C CYS A 378 -21.30 -31.19 -12.62
N LEU A 379 -21.01 -30.96 -11.31
CA LEU A 379 -20.45 -31.86 -10.26
C LEU A 379 -18.93 -32.10 -10.40
N ASP A 380 -18.05 -31.99 -9.38
CA ASP A 380 -18.12 -31.95 -7.89
C ASP A 380 -17.10 -30.92 -7.36
#